data_AF-A0A1G2X5H0-F1
#
_entry.id   AF-A0A1G2X5H0-F1
#
_cell.length_a   1.000
_cell.length_b   1.000
_cell.length_c   1.000
_cell.angle_alpha   90.00
_cell.angle_beta   90.00
_cell.angle_gamma   90.00
#
_symmetry.space_group_name_H-M   'P 1'
#
loop_
_entity.id
_entity.type
_entity.pdbx_description
1 polymer ?
#
loop_
_entity_poly.entity_id
_entity_poly.type
_entity_poly.pdbx_seq_one_letter_code
_entity_poly.pdbx_strand_id
1 'polypeptide(L)'
;MVGLKRNIRLISKYFMRDNLILTAGAGLGFCSSLAVTNKLANSLTMGLGVTFVTAGSFCLVYPFKRLISAAGTHHKISLLMIIVSVFVAIFGFFAQAFVPEITANIKAYIDLITTNCIVLAVISEGLTVDFWEAQRKIFKACLGYSLALVILSFLREPLGFGTIMGFSVIPDTFPRVILMITPVGGFFALAAFRLLLRPFLIKTGIVFAEPSACECASASASTECASATNGGIPVVTIPPKRGISRTPLIVIGLGVCLFISLIIHIKTIPTINQYYIILLPVLLNALFFDGIVLSKLLGLCPLINKSRQIDAAWKMGVAVIIVTTLSTALNWLVYNKVLVNCSNLLAKYSFLPIRLESIFYLTVFIVTIAVFVQILSVLLRKFAKNVYEQMGQFLELITVNCIVLASATFTIPMGAKFLVTTITAFGYGLHWMMVVVWLALLRRQRLFVPTTAWDEDTIAILLLGIMAAIFTGIGMIHIF
;
A
#
# COMPACT_ATOMS: atom_id res chain seq x y z
N MET A 1 -35.22 25.80 -6.35
CA MET A 1 -33.90 25.45 -6.97
C MET A 1 -32.67 26.04 -6.25
N VAL A 2 -32.77 27.14 -5.50
CA VAL A 2 -31.61 27.78 -4.82
C VAL A 2 -31.08 26.96 -3.63
N GLY A 3 -31.97 26.37 -2.81
CA GLY A 3 -31.57 25.51 -1.68
C GLY A 3 -30.86 24.22 -2.11
N LEU A 4 -31.30 23.61 -3.21
CA LEU A 4 -30.68 22.41 -3.77
C LEU A 4 -29.27 22.70 -4.32
N LYS A 5 -29.08 23.81 -5.05
CA LYS A 5 -27.74 24.26 -5.49
C LYS A 5 -26.81 24.63 -4.33
N ARG A 6 -27.34 25.05 -3.18
CA ARG A 6 -26.55 25.33 -1.97
C ARG A 6 -26.14 24.05 -1.26
N ASN A 7 -27.07 23.10 -1.10
CA ASN A 7 -26.79 21.80 -0.49
C ASN A 7 -25.85 20.96 -1.37
N ILE A 8 -26.01 20.96 -2.69
CA ILE A 8 -25.08 20.29 -3.62
C ILE A 8 -23.69 20.91 -3.55
N ARG A 9 -23.58 22.24 -3.46
CA ARG A 9 -22.28 22.91 -3.28
C ARG A 9 -21.63 22.59 -1.93
N LEU A 10 -22.42 22.51 -0.86
CA LEU A 10 -21.93 22.10 0.46
C LEU A 10 -21.45 20.64 0.41
N ILE A 11 -22.28 19.72 -0.06
CA ILE A 11 -21.94 18.29 -0.20
C ILE A 11 -20.70 18.09 -1.10
N SER A 12 -20.61 18.81 -2.22
CA SER A 12 -19.44 18.77 -3.11
C SER A 12 -18.18 19.32 -2.44
N LYS A 13 -18.28 20.42 -1.69
CA LYS A 13 -17.15 21.00 -0.94
C LYS A 13 -16.70 20.08 0.22
N TYR A 14 -17.64 19.40 0.87
CA TYR A 14 -17.36 18.39 1.90
C TYR A 14 -16.70 17.15 1.29
N PHE A 15 -17.24 16.61 0.20
CA PHE A 15 -16.66 15.47 -0.51
C PHE A 15 -15.22 15.73 -0.96
N MET A 16 -14.95 16.91 -1.52
CA MET A 16 -13.63 17.21 -2.10
C MET A 16 -12.58 17.51 -1.04
N ARG A 17 -12.95 18.09 0.11
CA ARG A 17 -11.99 18.47 1.16
C ARG A 17 -11.64 17.29 2.08
N ASP A 18 -12.64 16.50 2.47
CA ASP A 18 -12.48 15.47 3.50
C ASP A 18 -12.17 14.07 2.92
N ASN A 19 -12.15 13.93 1.59
CA ASN A 19 -11.79 12.68 0.94
C ASN A 19 -10.26 12.50 0.89
N LEU A 20 -9.74 11.69 1.81
CA LEU A 20 -8.31 11.39 1.93
C LEU A 20 -7.70 10.81 0.64
N ILE A 21 -8.49 10.14 -0.23
CA ILE A 21 -7.98 9.64 -1.52
C ILE A 21 -7.61 10.79 -2.46
N LEU A 22 -8.39 11.88 -2.43
CA LEU A 22 -8.23 13.02 -3.33
C LEU A 22 -7.27 14.07 -2.76
N THR A 23 -7.39 14.34 -1.46
CA THR A 23 -6.68 15.43 -0.78
C THR A 23 -5.31 15.01 -0.27
N ALA A 24 -5.09 13.74 0.07
CA ALA A 24 -3.80 13.33 0.62
C ALA A 24 -2.76 13.15 -0.49
N GLY A 25 -1.84 14.11 -0.62
CA GLY A 25 -0.59 13.94 -1.39
C GLY A 25 0.28 12.75 -0.91
N ALA A 26 -0.01 12.18 0.27
CA ALA A 26 0.67 11.01 0.80
C ALA A 26 0.15 9.66 0.25
N GLY A 27 -0.98 9.64 -0.48
CA GLY A 27 -1.53 8.42 -1.08
C GLY A 27 -2.08 7.39 -0.09
N LEU A 28 -2.76 7.86 0.95
CA LEU A 28 -3.39 7.01 1.96
C LEU A 28 -4.54 6.20 1.34
N GLY A 29 -4.53 4.87 1.54
CA GLY A 29 -5.62 3.99 1.12
C GLY A 29 -5.61 3.57 -0.36
N PHE A 30 -4.55 3.87 -1.13
CA PHE A 30 -4.50 3.47 -2.54
C PHE A 30 -4.52 1.95 -2.73
N CYS A 31 -3.81 1.20 -1.89
CA CYS A 31 -3.71 -0.25 -2.00
C CYS A 31 -5.10 -0.93 -2.00
N SER A 32 -5.96 -0.56 -1.04
CA SER A 32 -7.32 -1.08 -0.94
C SER A 32 -8.24 -0.52 -2.04
N SER A 33 -8.08 0.75 -2.41
CA SER A 33 -8.93 1.36 -3.44
C SER A 33 -8.72 0.75 -4.84
N LEU A 34 -7.47 0.45 -5.20
CA LEU A 34 -7.14 -0.09 -6.52
C LEU A 34 -7.55 -1.55 -6.64
N ALA A 35 -7.44 -2.31 -5.54
CA ALA A 35 -7.71 -3.75 -5.53
C ALA A 35 -9.21 -4.09 -5.59
N VAL A 36 -10.06 -3.29 -4.93
CA VAL A 36 -11.48 -3.65 -4.73
C VAL A 36 -12.42 -3.00 -5.75
N THR A 37 -11.93 -2.06 -6.56
CA THR A 37 -12.73 -1.32 -7.55
C THR A 37 -13.00 -2.06 -8.86
N ASN A 38 -12.77 -3.38 -8.91
CA ASN A 38 -13.09 -4.19 -10.10
C ASN A 38 -14.61 -4.34 -10.30
N LYS A 39 -15.37 -4.47 -9.21
CA LYS A 39 -16.83 -4.54 -9.20
C LYS A 39 -17.40 -3.56 -8.16
N LEU A 40 -18.53 -2.95 -8.47
CA LEU A 40 -19.26 -2.02 -7.60
C LEU A 40 -19.72 -2.71 -6.31
N ALA A 41 -20.20 -3.95 -6.42
CA ALA A 41 -20.60 -4.77 -5.27
C ALA A 41 -19.45 -4.92 -4.24
N ASN A 42 -18.24 -5.21 -4.73
CA ASN A 42 -17.05 -5.35 -3.87
C ASN A 42 -16.70 -4.02 -3.19
N SER A 43 -16.76 -2.93 -3.95
CA SER A 43 -16.46 -1.58 -3.47
C SER A 43 -17.42 -1.13 -2.37
N LEU A 44 -18.71 -1.46 -2.52
CA LEU A 44 -19.73 -1.17 -1.52
C LEU A 44 -19.49 -1.95 -0.22
N THR A 45 -19.23 -3.26 -0.32
CA THR A 45 -18.90 -4.10 0.85
C THR A 45 -17.67 -3.58 1.59
N MET A 46 -16.62 -3.18 0.86
CA MET A 46 -15.41 -2.61 1.46
C MET A 46 -15.64 -1.24 2.10
N GLY A 47 -16.44 -0.38 1.48
CA GLY A 47 -16.79 0.93 2.04
C GLY A 47 -17.59 0.81 3.35
N LEU A 48 -18.58 -0.09 3.36
CA LEU A 48 -19.36 -0.42 4.56
C LEU A 48 -18.46 -1.03 5.64
N GLY A 49 -17.58 -1.97 5.28
CA GLY A 49 -16.63 -2.59 6.20
C GLY A 49 -15.68 -1.59 6.85
N VAL A 50 -15.05 -0.72 6.06
CA VAL A 50 -14.17 0.34 6.59
C VAL A 50 -14.93 1.27 7.51
N THR A 51 -16.15 1.68 7.15
CA THR A 51 -16.98 2.55 8.00
C THR A 51 -17.33 1.88 9.32
N PHE A 52 -17.81 0.64 9.29
CA PHE A 52 -18.17 -0.13 10.48
C PHE A 52 -16.97 -0.39 11.38
N VAL A 53 -15.86 -0.88 10.81
CA VAL A 53 -14.64 -1.20 11.57
C VAL A 53 -14.04 0.05 12.20
N THR A 54 -13.96 1.17 11.46
CA THR A 54 -13.35 2.41 11.99
C THR A 54 -14.23 3.02 13.08
N ALA A 55 -15.55 3.10 12.87
CA ALA A 55 -16.49 3.62 13.86
C ALA A 55 -16.55 2.74 15.12
N GLY A 56 -16.60 1.41 14.95
CA GLY A 56 -16.67 0.45 16.05
C GLY A 56 -15.37 0.38 16.86
N SER A 57 -14.22 0.33 16.18
CA SER A 57 -12.92 0.32 16.86
C SER A 57 -12.65 1.62 17.62
N PHE A 58 -13.08 2.78 17.10
CA PHE A 58 -12.93 4.05 17.80
C PHE A 58 -13.68 4.09 19.14
N CYS A 59 -14.88 3.51 19.22
CA CYS A 59 -15.64 3.41 20.47
C CYS A 59 -14.86 2.66 21.57
N LEU A 60 -14.12 1.61 21.20
CA LEU A 60 -13.29 0.85 22.13
C LEU A 60 -11.98 1.59 22.46
N VAL A 61 -11.38 2.26 21.49
CA VAL A 61 -10.11 2.99 21.63
C VAL A 61 -10.26 4.26 22.49
N TYR A 62 -11.38 4.98 22.40
CA TYR A 62 -11.60 6.25 23.08
C TYR A 62 -11.39 6.24 24.61
N PRO A 63 -11.91 5.29 25.40
CA PRO A 63 -11.66 5.25 26.85
C PRO A 63 -10.17 5.09 27.18
N PHE A 64 -9.42 4.39 26.33
CA PHE A 64 -7.98 4.21 26.49
C PHE A 64 -7.15 5.36 25.91
N LYS A 65 -7.77 6.46 25.45
CA LYS A 65 -7.05 7.58 24.79
C LYS A 65 -5.88 8.13 25.61
N ARG A 66 -6.01 8.20 26.94
CA ARG A 66 -4.93 8.69 27.83
C ARG A 66 -3.73 7.74 27.82
N LEU A 67 -3.98 6.43 27.89
CA LEU A 67 -2.93 5.41 27.85
C LEU A 67 -2.23 5.38 26.49
N ILE A 68 -3.02 5.46 25.41
CA ILE A 68 -2.53 5.38 24.03
C ILE A 68 -1.68 6.61 23.68
N SER A 69 -2.14 7.80 24.06
CA SER A 69 -1.38 9.04 23.84
C SER A 69 -0.14 9.14 24.73
N ALA A 70 -0.12 8.48 25.89
CA ALA A 70 1.06 8.40 26.75
C ALA A 70 2.14 7.43 26.24
N ALA A 71 1.79 6.45 25.38
CA ALA A 71 2.69 5.40 24.90
C ALA A 71 3.76 5.85 23.88
N GLY A 72 3.84 7.15 23.58
CA GLY A 72 4.70 7.71 22.54
C GLY A 72 4.20 7.41 21.12
N THR A 73 4.73 8.14 20.12
CA THR A 73 4.29 8.01 18.72
C THR A 73 4.48 6.60 18.17
N HIS A 74 5.56 5.92 18.58
CA HIS A 74 6.00 4.65 17.98
C HIS A 74 5.18 3.41 18.36
N HIS A 75 4.58 3.39 19.55
CA HIS A 75 3.81 2.24 20.01
C HIS A 75 2.31 2.38 19.72
N LYS A 76 1.85 3.62 19.48
CA LYS A 76 0.46 3.96 19.19
C LYS A 76 -0.06 3.20 17.98
N ILE A 77 0.68 3.16 16.88
CA ILE A 77 0.20 2.59 15.61
C ILE A 77 0.04 1.07 15.71
N SER A 78 0.99 0.37 16.35
CA SER A 78 0.92 -1.08 16.57
C SER A 78 -0.29 -1.48 17.42
N LEU A 79 -0.52 -0.77 18.53
CA LEU A 79 -1.65 -1.05 19.41
C LEU A 79 -3.00 -0.79 18.73
N LEU A 80 -3.10 0.26 17.91
CA LEU A 80 -4.27 0.54 17.08
C LEU A 80 -4.55 -0.59 16.09
N MET A 81 -3.52 -1.12 15.41
CA MET A 81 -3.67 -2.23 14.48
C MET A 81 -4.23 -3.48 15.16
N ILE A 82 -3.75 -3.81 16.36
CA ILE A 82 -4.24 -4.97 17.11
C ILE A 82 -5.74 -4.82 17.41
N ILE A 83 -6.17 -3.67 17.93
CA ILE A 83 -7.58 -3.41 18.25
C ILE A 83 -8.44 -3.46 16.98
N VAL A 84 -8.00 -2.82 15.90
CA VAL A 84 -8.71 -2.82 14.61
C VAL A 84 -8.82 -4.24 14.05
N SER A 85 -7.80 -5.10 14.21
CA SER A 85 -7.84 -6.48 13.71
C SER A 85 -8.97 -7.32 14.29
N VAL A 86 -9.32 -7.10 15.55
CA VAL A 86 -10.44 -7.78 16.21
C VAL A 86 -11.77 -7.36 15.56
N PHE A 87 -11.96 -6.07 15.29
CA PHE A 87 -13.17 -5.58 14.61
C PHE A 87 -13.25 -6.02 13.15
N VAL A 88 -12.12 -6.12 12.45
CA VAL A 88 -12.10 -6.67 11.08
C VAL A 88 -12.50 -8.13 11.07
N ALA A 89 -12.06 -8.94 12.03
CA ALA A 89 -12.49 -10.33 12.15
C ALA A 89 -14.00 -10.43 12.37
N ILE A 90 -14.57 -9.61 13.27
CA ILE A 90 -16.03 -9.54 13.51
C ILE A 90 -16.76 -9.16 12.21
N PHE A 91 -16.29 -8.15 11.49
CA PHE A 91 -16.87 -7.77 10.20
C PHE A 91 -16.76 -8.88 9.15
N GLY A 92 -15.65 -9.62 9.12
CA GLY A 92 -15.47 -10.76 8.23
C GLY A 92 -16.54 -11.84 8.42
N PHE A 93 -16.90 -12.16 9.66
CA PHE A 93 -17.99 -13.09 9.95
C PHE A 93 -19.34 -12.54 9.54
N PHE A 94 -19.60 -11.26 9.82
CA PHE A 94 -20.83 -10.61 9.39
C PHE A 94 -20.95 -10.65 7.85
N ALA A 95 -19.91 -10.27 7.13
CA ALA A 95 -19.88 -10.32 5.67
C ALA A 95 -20.10 -11.74 5.13
N GLN A 96 -19.51 -12.76 5.75
CA GLN A 96 -19.70 -14.15 5.35
C GLN A 96 -21.12 -14.67 5.63
N ALA A 97 -21.77 -14.18 6.67
CA ALA A 97 -23.13 -14.55 7.02
C ALA A 97 -24.18 -13.90 6.10
N PHE A 98 -24.00 -12.62 5.74
CA PHE A 98 -24.96 -11.90 4.90
C PHE A 98 -24.71 -12.07 3.40
N VAL A 99 -23.44 -12.14 2.98
CA VAL A 99 -23.05 -12.16 1.56
C VAL A 99 -21.88 -13.11 1.31
N PRO A 100 -22.10 -14.43 1.36
CA PRO A 100 -21.03 -15.43 1.27
C PRO A 100 -20.32 -15.42 -0.09
N GLU A 101 -21.05 -15.21 -1.19
CA GLU A 101 -20.47 -15.21 -2.54
C GLU A 101 -19.48 -14.07 -2.76
N ILE A 102 -19.82 -12.85 -2.31
CA ILE A 102 -18.92 -11.70 -2.43
C ILE A 102 -17.73 -11.91 -1.49
N THR A 103 -17.98 -12.33 -0.26
CA THR A 103 -16.95 -12.52 0.76
C THR A 103 -15.91 -13.56 0.35
N ALA A 104 -16.30 -14.65 -0.31
CA ALA A 104 -15.36 -15.65 -0.82
C ALA A 104 -14.33 -15.05 -1.81
N ASN A 105 -14.76 -14.10 -2.65
CA ASN A 105 -13.91 -13.48 -3.67
C ASN A 105 -12.99 -12.38 -3.12
N ILE A 106 -13.39 -11.68 -2.05
CA ILE A 106 -12.63 -10.56 -1.48
C ILE A 106 -12.10 -10.82 -0.06
N LYS A 107 -12.14 -12.06 0.45
CA LYS A 107 -11.73 -12.39 1.82
C LYS A 107 -10.34 -11.83 2.15
N ALA A 108 -9.38 -12.01 1.24
CA ALA A 108 -8.02 -11.49 1.43
C ALA A 108 -7.96 -9.96 1.50
N TYR A 109 -8.88 -9.25 0.84
CA TYR A 109 -8.97 -7.79 0.87
C TYR A 109 -9.71 -7.27 2.11
N ILE A 110 -10.66 -8.05 2.65
CA ILE A 110 -11.30 -7.75 3.95
C ILE A 110 -10.25 -7.77 5.06
N ASP A 111 -9.38 -8.77 5.09
CA ASP A 111 -8.26 -8.85 6.05
C ASP A 111 -7.35 -7.62 5.95
N LEU A 112 -7.21 -7.06 4.75
CA LEU A 112 -6.43 -5.85 4.49
C LEU A 112 -7.04 -4.56 5.02
N ILE A 113 -8.30 -4.55 5.47
CA ILE A 113 -8.90 -3.40 6.19
C ILE A 113 -8.05 -3.06 7.41
N THR A 114 -7.44 -4.07 8.07
CA THR A 114 -6.58 -3.89 9.24
C THR A 114 -5.38 -2.97 9.00
N THR A 115 -4.82 -3.02 7.79
CA THR A 115 -3.64 -2.23 7.39
C THR A 115 -4.01 -1.07 6.48
N ASN A 116 -5.30 -0.77 6.34
CA ASN A 116 -5.72 0.38 5.56
C ASN A 116 -5.29 1.66 6.28
N CYS A 117 -4.42 2.44 5.61
CA CYS A 117 -3.86 3.65 6.17
C CYS A 117 -4.93 4.71 6.52
N ILE A 118 -6.11 4.67 5.88
CA ILE A 118 -7.22 5.58 6.19
C ILE A 118 -7.79 5.27 7.58
N VAL A 119 -7.98 4.00 7.93
CA VAL A 119 -8.52 3.58 9.23
C VAL A 119 -7.61 4.08 10.35
N LEU A 120 -6.30 3.84 10.21
CA LEU A 120 -5.31 4.24 11.21
C LEU A 120 -5.16 5.76 11.32
N ALA A 121 -5.13 6.48 10.20
CA ALA A 121 -5.02 7.94 10.19
C ALA A 121 -6.22 8.60 10.88
N VAL A 122 -7.42 8.16 10.52
CA VAL A 122 -8.68 8.73 11.00
C VAL A 122 -8.89 8.45 12.49
N ILE A 123 -8.57 7.24 12.97
CA ILE A 123 -8.61 6.94 14.42
C ILE A 123 -7.54 7.75 15.17
N SER A 124 -6.32 7.82 14.63
CA SER A 124 -5.21 8.55 15.24
C SER A 124 -5.51 10.03 15.42
N GLU A 125 -6.18 10.64 14.43
CA GLU A 125 -6.63 12.04 14.47
C GLU A 125 -7.86 12.21 15.37
N GLY A 126 -8.81 11.28 15.34
CA GLY A 126 -9.99 11.30 16.22
C GLY A 126 -9.64 11.27 17.71
N LEU A 127 -8.49 10.70 18.09
CA LEU A 127 -7.99 10.71 19.46
C LEU A 127 -7.63 12.10 20.01
N THR A 128 -7.51 13.11 19.14
CA THR A 128 -7.16 14.50 19.52
C THR A 128 -8.37 15.37 19.83
N VAL A 129 -9.58 14.91 19.51
CA VAL A 129 -10.83 15.67 19.66
C VAL A 129 -11.84 14.94 20.56
N ASP A 130 -12.96 15.60 20.87
CA ASP A 130 -14.02 15.01 21.68
C ASP A 130 -14.73 13.86 20.96
N PHE A 131 -15.32 12.93 21.72
CA PHE A 131 -15.86 11.67 21.20
C PHE A 131 -16.83 11.86 20.03
N TRP A 132 -17.83 12.73 20.21
CA TRP A 132 -18.88 12.91 19.22
C TRP A 132 -18.41 13.67 17.98
N GLU A 133 -17.48 14.60 18.17
CA GLU A 133 -16.84 15.31 17.06
C GLU A 133 -15.92 14.38 16.26
N ALA A 134 -15.14 13.54 16.96
CA ALA A 134 -14.33 12.50 16.36
C ALA A 134 -15.21 11.55 15.53
N GLN A 135 -16.31 11.04 16.10
CA GLN A 135 -17.18 10.11 15.39
C GLN A 135 -17.77 10.74 14.11
N ARG A 136 -18.20 12.00 14.18
CA ARG A 136 -18.66 12.74 12.98
C ARG A 136 -17.55 12.87 11.94
N LYS A 137 -16.32 13.15 12.35
CA LYS A 137 -15.16 13.25 11.44
C LYS A 137 -14.83 11.89 10.81
N ILE A 138 -14.86 10.82 11.60
CA ILE A 138 -14.64 9.44 11.15
C ILE A 138 -15.67 9.06 10.08
N PHE A 139 -16.96 9.29 10.33
CA PHE A 139 -18.01 9.00 9.36
C PHE A 139 -17.83 9.79 8.07
N LYS A 140 -17.49 11.08 8.15
CA LYS A 140 -17.24 11.91 6.97
C LYS A 140 -16.08 11.38 6.12
N ALA A 141 -14.96 11.05 6.76
CA ALA A 141 -13.79 10.51 6.06
C ALA A 141 -14.08 9.15 5.41
N CYS A 142 -14.75 8.24 6.12
CA CYS A 142 -15.10 6.91 5.61
C CYS A 142 -16.16 6.97 4.49
N LEU A 143 -17.12 7.90 4.57
CA LEU A 143 -18.10 8.13 3.51
C LEU A 143 -17.44 8.73 2.27
N GLY A 144 -16.50 9.67 2.43
CA GLY A 144 -15.68 10.20 1.35
C GLY A 144 -14.88 9.10 0.63
N TYR A 145 -14.22 8.23 1.40
CA TYR A 145 -13.54 7.05 0.87
C TYR A 145 -14.49 6.12 0.10
N SER A 146 -15.62 5.76 0.70
CA SER A 146 -16.60 4.84 0.10
C SER A 146 -17.18 5.39 -1.20
N LEU A 147 -17.49 6.69 -1.24
CA LEU A 147 -17.97 7.35 -2.45
C LEU A 147 -16.90 7.38 -3.55
N ALA A 148 -15.62 7.57 -3.20
CA ALA A 148 -14.54 7.45 -4.17
C ALA A 148 -14.44 6.04 -4.78
N LEU A 149 -14.59 4.98 -3.97
CA LEU A 149 -14.60 3.61 -4.46
C LEU A 149 -15.78 3.34 -5.40
N VAL A 150 -16.97 3.85 -5.04
CA VAL A 150 -18.17 3.73 -5.89
C VAL A 150 -17.95 4.41 -7.23
N ILE A 151 -17.37 5.61 -7.26
CA ILE A 151 -17.08 6.31 -8.52
C ILE A 151 -16.03 5.56 -9.35
N LEU A 152 -14.95 5.09 -8.73
CA LEU A 152 -13.89 4.35 -9.43
C LEU A 152 -14.41 3.01 -9.98
N SER A 153 -15.21 2.27 -9.21
CA SER A 153 -15.81 1.02 -9.67
C SER A 153 -16.86 1.25 -10.75
N PHE A 154 -17.63 2.33 -10.67
CA PHE A 154 -18.56 2.72 -11.73
C PHE A 154 -17.84 3.04 -13.05
N LEU A 155 -16.61 3.56 -13.01
CA LEU A 155 -15.79 3.76 -14.20
C LEU A 155 -15.18 2.44 -14.72
N ARG A 156 -14.93 1.47 -13.84
CA ARG A 156 -14.21 0.23 -14.18
C ARG A 156 -15.11 -0.94 -14.58
N GLU A 157 -16.22 -1.16 -13.87
CA GLU A 157 -17.09 -2.32 -14.06
C GLU A 157 -17.75 -2.35 -15.45
N PRO A 158 -18.31 -1.25 -15.99
CA PRO A 158 -18.92 -1.26 -17.32
C PRO A 158 -17.88 -1.56 -18.40
N LEU A 159 -16.71 -0.93 -18.34
CA LEU A 159 -15.64 -1.11 -19.33
C LEU A 159 -14.98 -2.49 -19.26
N GLY A 160 -14.92 -3.09 -18.07
CA GLY A 160 -14.35 -4.41 -17.86
C GLY A 160 -15.32 -5.55 -18.16
N PHE A 161 -16.47 -5.57 -17.47
CA PHE A 161 -17.42 -6.68 -17.49
C PHE A 161 -18.63 -6.46 -18.40
N GLY A 162 -18.88 -5.23 -18.86
CA GLY A 162 -20.10 -4.86 -19.60
C GLY A 162 -21.35 -4.69 -18.73
N THR A 163 -21.20 -4.86 -17.41
CA THR A 163 -22.30 -4.88 -16.44
C THR A 163 -22.18 -3.79 -15.39
N ILE A 164 -23.31 -3.45 -14.79
CA ILE A 164 -23.40 -2.64 -13.56
C ILE A 164 -24.26 -3.42 -12.58
N MET A 165 -23.65 -3.91 -11.49
CA MET A 165 -24.35 -4.62 -10.42
C MET A 165 -25.17 -5.82 -10.94
N GLY A 166 -24.66 -6.48 -11.98
CA GLY A 166 -25.29 -7.63 -12.64
C GLY A 166 -26.20 -7.28 -13.83
N PHE A 167 -26.56 -6.02 -14.04
CA PHE A 167 -27.32 -5.58 -15.21
C PHE A 167 -26.39 -5.30 -16.39
N SER A 168 -26.66 -5.90 -17.55
CA SER A 168 -25.88 -5.64 -18.77
C SER A 168 -26.25 -4.27 -19.35
N VAL A 169 -25.29 -3.37 -19.42
CA VAL A 169 -25.48 -1.99 -19.92
C VAL A 169 -24.88 -1.83 -21.31
N ILE A 170 -23.79 -2.54 -21.58
CA ILE A 170 -23.10 -2.51 -22.87
C ILE A 170 -23.57 -3.71 -23.70
N PRO A 171 -23.98 -3.51 -24.97
CA PRO A 171 -24.33 -4.62 -25.85
C PRO A 171 -23.13 -5.53 -26.09
N ASP A 172 -23.39 -6.85 -26.24
CA ASP A 172 -22.35 -7.89 -26.35
C ASP A 172 -21.41 -7.73 -27.55
N THR A 173 -21.75 -6.84 -28.50
CA THR A 173 -20.90 -6.47 -29.64
C THR A 173 -19.69 -5.62 -29.27
N PHE A 174 -19.65 -4.99 -28.09
CA PHE A 174 -18.51 -4.17 -27.69
C PHE A 174 -17.39 -5.04 -27.09
N PRO A 175 -16.13 -4.93 -27.57
CA PRO A 175 -15.03 -5.72 -27.02
C PRO A 175 -14.78 -5.34 -25.55
N ARG A 176 -14.81 -6.34 -24.67
CA ARG A 176 -14.58 -6.15 -23.24
C ARG A 176 -13.12 -5.80 -22.98
N VAL A 177 -12.86 -4.69 -22.30
CA VAL A 177 -11.51 -4.24 -22.01
C VAL A 177 -11.01 -4.97 -20.76
N ILE A 178 -10.46 -6.17 -20.95
CA ILE A 178 -9.96 -7.03 -19.87
C ILE A 178 -8.93 -6.31 -18.99
N LEU A 179 -8.14 -5.39 -19.58
CA LEU A 179 -7.20 -4.53 -18.87
C LEU A 179 -7.86 -3.72 -17.73
N MET A 180 -9.13 -3.36 -17.86
CA MET A 180 -9.83 -2.55 -16.85
C MET A 180 -10.17 -3.35 -15.58
N ILE A 181 -10.29 -4.69 -15.73
CA ILE A 181 -10.53 -5.63 -14.63
C ILE A 181 -9.23 -5.88 -13.84
N THR A 182 -8.09 -5.89 -14.53
CA THR A 182 -6.80 -6.17 -13.90
C THR A 182 -6.31 -4.99 -13.05
N PRO A 183 -5.32 -5.20 -12.15
CA PRO A 183 -4.62 -4.15 -11.40
C PRO A 183 -4.22 -2.91 -12.22
N VAL A 184 -3.85 -3.15 -13.47
CA VAL A 184 -3.44 -2.14 -14.45
C VAL A 184 -4.54 -1.11 -14.67
N GLY A 185 -5.78 -1.58 -14.87
CA GLY A 185 -6.96 -0.73 -15.00
C GLY A 185 -7.21 0.15 -13.78
N GLY A 186 -6.91 -0.36 -12.58
CA GLY A 186 -7.00 0.42 -11.35
C GLY A 186 -6.08 1.65 -11.38
N PHE A 187 -4.81 1.47 -11.73
CA PHE A 187 -3.85 2.58 -11.82
C PHE A 187 -4.28 3.63 -12.84
N PHE A 188 -4.70 3.21 -14.03
CA PHE A 188 -5.16 4.13 -15.07
C PHE A 188 -6.45 4.85 -14.66
N ALA A 189 -7.42 4.14 -14.07
CA ALA A 189 -8.66 4.73 -13.59
C ALA A 189 -8.41 5.77 -12.49
N LEU A 190 -7.54 5.46 -11.52
CA LEU A 190 -7.19 6.38 -10.45
C LEU A 190 -6.42 7.60 -10.96
N ALA A 191 -5.48 7.41 -11.88
CA ALA A 191 -4.75 8.51 -12.52
C ALA A 191 -5.69 9.43 -13.31
N ALA A 192 -6.58 8.85 -14.13
CA ALA A 192 -7.59 9.60 -14.89
C ALA A 192 -8.56 10.34 -13.96
N PHE A 193 -9.02 9.69 -12.88
CA PHE A 193 -9.91 10.29 -11.89
C PHE A 193 -9.27 11.50 -11.20
N ARG A 194 -8.00 11.39 -10.78
CA ARG A 194 -7.26 12.52 -10.18
C ARG A 194 -7.02 13.64 -11.19
N LEU A 195 -6.68 13.31 -12.43
CA LEU A 195 -6.47 14.30 -13.49
C LEU A 195 -7.75 15.09 -13.80
N LEU A 196 -8.90 14.41 -13.90
CA LEU A 196 -10.19 15.04 -14.19
C LEU A 196 -10.65 15.97 -13.07
N LEU A 197 -10.36 15.62 -11.82
CA LEU A 197 -10.71 16.43 -10.66
C LEU A 197 -9.74 17.59 -10.37
N ARG A 198 -8.54 17.59 -10.97
CA ARG A 198 -7.51 18.61 -10.77
C ARG A 198 -7.99 20.07 -11.00
N PRO A 199 -8.64 20.44 -12.11
CA PRO A 199 -9.08 21.82 -12.31
C PRO A 199 -10.06 22.29 -11.21
N PHE A 200 -10.84 21.37 -10.66
CA PHE A 200 -11.71 21.65 -9.52
C PHE A 200 -10.92 21.75 -8.20
N LEU A 201 -9.91 20.89 -7.99
CA LEU A 201 -9.07 20.88 -6.79
C LEU A 201 -8.25 22.18 -6.63
N ILE A 202 -7.69 22.68 -7.73
CA ILE A 202 -6.98 23.98 -7.77
C ILE A 202 -7.93 25.11 -7.40
N LYS A 203 -9.14 25.12 -7.96
CA LYS A 203 -10.16 26.15 -7.69
C LYS A 203 -10.64 26.15 -6.23
N THR A 204 -10.54 25.00 -5.55
CA THR A 204 -10.87 24.87 -4.13
C THR A 204 -9.70 25.16 -3.17
N GLY A 205 -8.48 25.39 -3.69
CA GLY A 205 -7.29 25.69 -2.89
C GLY A 205 -6.75 24.52 -2.06
N ILE A 206 -7.08 23.28 -2.44
CA ILE A 206 -6.69 22.05 -1.72
C ILE A 206 -5.32 21.54 -2.24
N VAL A 207 -5.05 21.76 -3.52
CA VAL A 207 -3.75 21.51 -4.15
C VAL A 207 -3.20 22.85 -4.56
N PHE A 208 -2.05 23.23 -4.00
CA PHE A 208 -1.36 24.45 -4.41
C PHE A 208 -0.80 24.23 -5.82
N ALA A 209 -1.08 25.15 -6.73
CA ALA A 209 -0.34 25.19 -7.98
C ALA A 209 1.13 25.41 -7.62
N GLU A 210 2.01 24.52 -8.07
CA GLU A 210 3.45 24.83 -8.02
C GLU A 210 3.66 26.13 -8.80
N PRO A 211 4.31 27.15 -8.21
CA PRO A 211 4.57 28.39 -8.93
C PRO A 211 5.35 28.06 -10.19
N SER A 212 4.92 28.67 -11.30
CA SER A 212 5.57 28.49 -12.57
C SER A 212 7.03 28.96 -12.43
N ALA A 213 7.99 28.15 -12.89
CA ALA A 213 9.41 28.53 -12.89
C ALA A 213 9.70 29.84 -13.68
N CYS A 214 8.70 30.38 -14.38
CA CYS A 214 8.78 31.62 -15.14
C CYS A 214 8.53 32.88 -14.28
N GLU A 215 7.76 32.81 -13.19
CA GLU A 215 7.44 33.99 -12.36
C GLU A 215 8.57 34.41 -11.41
N CYS A 216 9.50 33.50 -11.09
CA CYS A 216 10.67 33.86 -10.29
C CYS A 216 11.77 34.57 -11.10
N ALA A 217 11.68 34.58 -12.43
CA ALA A 217 12.67 35.26 -13.29
C ALA A 217 12.34 36.74 -13.54
N SER A 218 11.08 37.17 -13.36
CA SER A 218 10.64 38.54 -13.68
C SER A 218 10.42 39.45 -12.47
N ALA A 219 10.55 38.94 -11.24
CA ALA A 219 10.33 39.72 -10.02
C ALA A 219 11.63 40.23 -9.34
N SER A 220 12.81 40.02 -9.96
CA SER A 220 14.11 40.39 -9.38
C SER A 220 14.67 41.71 -9.93
N ALA A 221 13.84 42.75 -10.06
CA ALA A 221 14.30 44.07 -10.46
C ALA A 221 13.45 45.22 -9.88
N SER A 222 13.54 45.45 -8.56
CA SER A 222 13.59 46.79 -7.92
C SER A 222 13.44 46.70 -6.39
N THR A 223 14.55 46.91 -5.70
CA THR A 223 14.76 47.76 -4.50
C THR A 223 13.85 47.61 -3.26
N GLU A 224 14.46 47.03 -2.21
CA GLU A 224 14.39 47.33 -0.75
C GLU A 224 13.06 47.36 0.03
N CYS A 225 12.92 46.48 1.04
CA CYS A 225 12.95 46.87 2.47
C CYS A 225 12.89 45.68 3.46
N ALA A 226 14.00 45.53 4.18
CA ALA A 226 14.32 44.95 5.49
C ALA A 226 13.31 44.20 6.40
N SER A 227 13.84 43.07 6.91
CA SER A 227 13.83 42.57 8.30
C SER A 227 12.74 41.59 8.79
N ALA A 228 13.08 40.29 8.77
CA ALA A 228 12.94 39.38 9.91
C ALA A 228 13.81 38.12 9.72
N THR A 229 14.40 37.65 10.80
CA THR A 229 15.62 36.85 10.93
C THR A 229 15.50 35.32 10.68
N ASN A 230 16.45 34.84 9.86
CA ASN A 230 17.31 33.65 10.00
C ASN A 230 16.75 32.24 10.29
N GLY A 231 16.84 31.41 9.25
CA GLY A 231 16.87 29.95 9.34
C GLY A 231 16.82 29.23 7.98
N GLY A 232 17.30 29.86 6.90
CA GLY A 232 17.23 29.33 5.54
C GLY A 232 18.44 28.45 5.20
N ILE A 233 18.19 27.18 4.87
CA ILE A 233 19.19 26.26 4.32
C ILE A 233 19.56 26.76 2.91
N PRO A 234 20.86 26.93 2.58
CA PRO A 234 21.25 27.38 1.25
C PRO A 234 20.90 26.32 0.21
N VAL A 235 20.20 26.75 -0.84
CA VAL A 235 19.99 25.96 -2.06
C VAL A 235 21.34 25.87 -2.76
N VAL A 236 22.05 24.77 -2.51
CA VAL A 236 23.26 24.43 -3.26
C VAL A 236 22.83 24.02 -4.68
N THR A 237 23.03 24.92 -5.63
CA THR A 237 23.00 24.61 -7.06
C THR A 237 24.23 23.75 -7.39
N ILE A 238 24.08 22.43 -7.31
CA ILE A 238 25.10 21.49 -7.75
C ILE A 238 25.04 21.45 -9.29
N PRO A 239 26.13 21.73 -10.02
CA PRO A 239 26.16 21.57 -11.48
C PRO A 239 25.88 20.12 -11.85
N PRO A 240 25.30 19.82 -13.04
CA PRO A 240 24.99 18.46 -13.42
C PRO A 240 26.30 17.67 -13.54
N LYS A 241 26.58 16.83 -12.53
CA LYS A 241 27.65 15.85 -12.61
C LYS A 241 27.22 14.81 -13.65
N ARG A 242 27.51 15.09 -14.91
CA ARG A 242 27.50 14.12 -16.02
C ARG A 242 28.55 13.08 -15.69
N GLY A 243 28.08 12.01 -15.10
CA GLY A 243 28.88 10.89 -14.66
C GLY A 243 28.01 10.06 -13.77
N ILE A 244 27.24 9.14 -14.37
CA ILE A 244 26.82 7.95 -13.64
C ILE A 244 28.12 7.38 -13.10
N SER A 245 28.32 7.50 -11.78
CA SER A 245 29.49 6.90 -11.14
C SER A 245 29.54 5.46 -11.61
N ARG A 246 30.69 4.99 -12.09
CA ARG A 246 30.82 3.62 -12.57
C ARG A 246 30.52 2.61 -11.47
N THR A 247 30.53 3.03 -10.19
CA THR A 247 30.27 2.18 -9.02
C THR A 247 28.88 1.51 -8.99
N PRO A 248 27.72 2.18 -9.12
CA PRO A 248 26.42 1.48 -9.20
C PRO A 248 26.30 0.55 -10.41
N LEU A 249 26.87 0.91 -11.57
CA LEU A 249 26.82 0.05 -12.76
C LEU A 249 27.70 -1.20 -12.60
N ILE A 250 28.87 -1.06 -11.97
CA ILE A 250 29.76 -2.16 -11.59
C ILE A 250 29.13 -3.01 -10.50
N VAL A 251 28.42 -2.44 -9.52
CA VAL A 251 27.72 -3.22 -8.48
C VAL A 251 26.55 -4.01 -9.05
N ILE A 252 25.79 -3.44 -9.99
CA ILE A 252 24.71 -4.16 -10.70
C ILE A 252 25.31 -5.24 -11.61
N GLY A 253 26.37 -4.93 -12.37
CA GLY A 253 27.05 -5.89 -13.23
C GLY A 253 27.72 -7.03 -12.46
N LEU A 254 28.37 -6.74 -11.33
CA LEU A 254 28.95 -7.74 -10.42
C LEU A 254 27.86 -8.56 -9.74
N GLY A 255 26.71 -7.96 -9.39
CA GLY A 255 25.55 -8.66 -8.86
C GLY A 255 24.93 -9.63 -9.86
N VAL A 256 24.79 -9.23 -11.12
CA VAL A 256 24.31 -10.09 -12.22
C VAL A 256 25.32 -11.19 -12.52
N CYS A 257 26.62 -10.88 -12.59
CA CYS A 257 27.68 -11.89 -12.76
C CYS A 257 27.79 -12.87 -11.58
N LEU A 258 27.63 -12.41 -10.34
CA LEU A 258 27.60 -13.28 -9.16
C LEU A 258 26.34 -14.14 -9.13
N PHE A 259 25.19 -13.62 -9.57
CA PHE A 259 23.97 -14.40 -9.70
C PHE A 259 24.11 -15.47 -10.79
N ILE A 260 24.64 -15.12 -11.96
CA ILE A 260 24.92 -16.07 -13.05
C ILE A 260 25.97 -17.11 -12.63
N SER A 261 27.05 -16.69 -11.96
CA SER A 261 28.10 -17.57 -11.43
C SER A 261 27.56 -18.52 -10.35
N LEU A 262 26.68 -18.04 -9.47
CA LEU A 262 26.01 -18.86 -8.45
C LEU A 262 25.08 -19.90 -9.10
N ILE A 263 24.36 -19.53 -10.16
CA ILE A 263 23.51 -20.46 -10.94
C ILE A 263 24.35 -21.55 -11.62
N ILE A 264 25.51 -21.19 -12.16
CA ILE A 264 26.42 -22.14 -12.82
C ILE A 264 27.05 -23.09 -11.81
N HIS A 265 27.51 -22.60 -10.65
CA HIS A 265 28.15 -23.43 -9.62
C HIS A 265 27.18 -24.33 -8.84
N ILE A 266 25.89 -23.96 -8.70
CA ILE A 266 24.88 -24.77 -8.03
C ILE A 266 24.46 -26.00 -8.85
N LYS A 267 24.53 -25.95 -10.20
CA LYS A 267 24.25 -27.10 -11.08
C LYS A 267 25.20 -28.28 -10.88
N THR A 268 26.36 -28.06 -10.26
CA THR A 268 27.42 -29.07 -10.08
C THR A 268 27.20 -29.97 -8.86
N ILE A 269 26.21 -29.69 -7.99
CA ILE A 269 25.96 -30.48 -6.77
C ILE A 269 24.63 -31.25 -6.92
N PRO A 270 24.65 -32.60 -7.01
CA PRO A 270 23.48 -33.39 -7.40
C PRO A 270 22.32 -33.33 -6.40
N THR A 271 22.59 -33.13 -5.10
CA THR A 271 21.58 -32.95 -4.05
C THR A 271 20.97 -31.54 -4.00
N ILE A 272 21.68 -30.51 -4.47
CA ILE A 272 21.17 -29.13 -4.52
C ILE A 272 20.35 -28.90 -5.81
N ASN A 273 20.67 -29.61 -6.89
CA ASN A 273 20.00 -29.49 -8.18
C ASN A 273 18.48 -29.70 -8.09
N GLN A 274 18.02 -30.68 -7.29
CA GLN A 274 16.59 -30.98 -7.16
C GLN A 274 15.79 -29.88 -6.42
N TYR A 275 16.39 -29.26 -5.39
CA TYR A 275 15.78 -28.12 -4.71
C TYR A 275 15.83 -26.85 -5.59
N TYR A 276 16.94 -26.63 -6.29
CA TYR A 276 17.14 -25.47 -7.17
C TYR A 276 16.13 -25.41 -8.33
N ILE A 277 15.85 -26.56 -8.97
CA ILE A 277 14.85 -26.67 -10.06
C ILE A 277 13.46 -26.23 -9.59
N ILE A 278 13.09 -26.47 -8.33
CA ILE A 278 11.76 -26.10 -7.79
C ILE A 278 11.75 -24.65 -7.30
N LEU A 279 12.87 -24.19 -6.73
CA LEU A 279 12.92 -22.94 -5.98
C LEU A 279 13.20 -21.71 -6.85
N LEU A 280 13.96 -21.87 -7.93
CA LEU A 280 14.24 -20.79 -8.88
C LEU A 280 12.97 -20.32 -9.62
N PRO A 281 12.10 -21.20 -10.16
CA PRO A 281 10.85 -20.79 -10.77
C PRO A 281 9.94 -20.08 -9.77
N VAL A 282 9.89 -20.55 -8.51
CA VAL A 282 9.12 -19.92 -7.44
C VAL A 282 9.62 -18.50 -7.15
N LEU A 283 10.95 -18.31 -7.07
CA LEU A 283 11.56 -16.99 -6.87
C LEU A 283 11.26 -16.05 -8.05
N LEU A 284 11.47 -16.51 -9.28
CA LEU A 284 11.21 -15.73 -10.50
C LEU A 284 9.72 -15.39 -10.63
N ASN A 285 8.84 -16.33 -10.28
CA ASN A 285 7.41 -16.12 -10.26
C ASN A 285 7.03 -15.03 -9.26
N ALA A 286 7.52 -15.09 -8.02
CA ALA A 286 7.28 -14.05 -7.01
C ALA A 286 7.91 -12.68 -7.39
N LEU A 287 9.04 -12.69 -8.11
CA LEU A 287 9.78 -11.50 -8.50
C LEU A 287 9.14 -10.75 -9.68
N PHE A 288 8.66 -11.45 -10.70
CA PHE A 288 8.23 -10.83 -11.96
C PHE A 288 6.74 -10.99 -12.27
N PHE A 289 6.16 -12.15 -11.96
CA PHE A 289 4.82 -12.52 -12.44
C PHE A 289 3.74 -12.31 -11.37
N ASP A 290 3.89 -12.93 -10.21
CA ASP A 290 2.97 -12.81 -9.07
C ASP A 290 3.42 -11.74 -8.06
N GLY A 291 4.07 -10.68 -8.55
CA GLY A 291 4.61 -9.62 -7.71
C GLY A 291 3.51 -8.89 -6.92
N ILE A 292 3.63 -8.85 -5.59
CA ILE A 292 2.62 -8.25 -4.69
C ILE A 292 2.28 -6.79 -5.04
N VAL A 293 3.23 -6.02 -5.56
CA VAL A 293 3.05 -4.59 -5.84
C VAL A 293 2.28 -4.36 -7.13
N LEU A 294 2.73 -4.94 -8.25
CA LEU A 294 2.11 -4.68 -9.56
C LEU A 294 0.92 -5.60 -9.85
N SER A 295 0.94 -6.85 -9.35
CA SER A 295 -0.11 -7.83 -9.58
C SER A 295 -1.20 -7.81 -8.49
N LYS A 296 -0.84 -7.52 -7.23
CA LYS A 296 -1.83 -7.50 -6.13
C LYS A 296 -2.17 -6.10 -5.64
N LEU A 297 -1.43 -5.06 -6.02
CA LEU A 297 -1.63 -3.64 -5.65
C LEU A 297 -1.35 -3.34 -4.17
N LEU A 298 -0.45 -4.09 -3.53
CA LEU A 298 -0.13 -3.90 -2.11
C LEU A 298 1.23 -3.25 -1.88
N GLY A 299 1.35 -2.46 -0.82
CA GLY A 299 2.60 -1.78 -0.44
C GLY A 299 2.90 -0.50 -1.23
N LEU A 300 1.89 0.08 -1.88
CA LEU A 300 2.01 1.27 -2.73
C LEU A 300 2.22 2.58 -1.93
N CYS A 301 1.65 2.70 -0.73
CA CYS A 301 1.71 3.93 0.07
C CYS A 301 3.15 4.38 0.37
N PRO A 302 4.03 3.54 0.96
CA PRO A 302 5.43 3.92 1.15
C PRO A 302 6.20 4.06 -0.17
N LEU A 303 5.84 3.27 -1.18
CA LEU A 303 6.51 3.24 -2.48
C LEU A 303 6.35 4.57 -3.24
N ILE A 304 5.15 5.15 -3.27
CA ILE A 304 4.86 6.42 -3.94
C ILE A 304 5.56 7.59 -3.23
N ASN A 305 5.62 7.59 -1.90
CA ASN A 305 6.30 8.65 -1.16
C ASN A 305 7.83 8.59 -1.39
N LYS A 306 8.41 7.39 -1.31
CA LYS A 306 9.87 7.21 -1.30
C LYS A 306 10.53 7.22 -2.66
N SER A 307 9.77 6.99 -3.71
CA SER A 307 10.24 7.12 -5.09
C SER A 307 10.54 8.56 -5.51
N ARG A 308 10.35 9.58 -4.65
CA ARG A 308 10.83 10.96 -4.93
C ARG A 308 12.36 11.07 -4.92
N GLN A 309 13.06 10.20 -4.18
CA GLN A 309 14.52 10.23 -4.05
C GLN A 309 15.10 8.83 -4.26
N ILE A 310 16.02 8.69 -5.21
CA ILE A 310 16.62 7.38 -5.56
C ILE A 310 17.41 6.79 -4.37
N ASP A 311 18.17 7.63 -3.65
CA ASP A 311 18.98 7.17 -2.51
C ASP A 311 18.10 6.66 -1.36
N ALA A 312 16.95 7.29 -1.15
CA ALA A 312 15.96 6.85 -0.17
C ALA A 312 15.24 5.57 -0.65
N ALA A 313 14.93 5.46 -1.95
CA ALA A 313 14.25 4.31 -2.55
C ALA A 313 15.07 3.01 -2.41
N TRP A 314 16.36 3.03 -2.76
CA TRP A 314 17.23 1.85 -2.64
C TRP A 314 17.41 1.41 -1.18
N LYS A 315 17.75 2.35 -0.28
CA LYS A 315 17.95 2.06 1.15
C LYS A 315 16.68 1.49 1.79
N MET A 316 15.51 2.03 1.46
CA MET A 316 14.25 1.50 1.96
C MET A 316 13.92 0.13 1.35
N GLY A 317 14.23 -0.10 0.08
CA GLY A 317 14.02 -1.39 -0.58
C GLY A 317 14.78 -2.53 0.09
N VAL A 318 16.06 -2.31 0.42
CA VAL A 318 16.88 -3.27 1.17
C VAL A 318 16.27 -3.58 2.54
N ALA A 319 15.80 -2.56 3.26
CA ALA A 319 15.12 -2.76 4.54
C ALA A 319 13.84 -3.60 4.40
N VAL A 320 13.03 -3.33 3.37
CA VAL A 320 11.79 -4.08 3.09
C VAL A 320 12.11 -5.54 2.76
N ILE A 321 13.15 -5.84 1.97
CA ILE A 321 13.57 -7.22 1.66
C ILE A 321 13.87 -7.99 2.95
N ILE A 322 14.69 -7.42 3.83
CA ILE A 322 15.09 -8.07 5.08
C ILE A 322 13.87 -8.31 5.98
N VAL A 323 13.03 -7.28 6.17
CA VAL A 323 11.89 -7.38 7.08
C VAL A 323 10.82 -8.32 6.53
N THR A 324 10.48 -8.25 5.25
CA THR A 324 9.49 -9.15 4.63
C THR A 324 9.92 -10.61 4.72
N THR A 325 11.19 -10.91 4.43
CA THR A 325 11.74 -12.27 4.46
C THR A 325 11.73 -12.84 5.88
N LEU A 326 12.32 -12.11 6.85
CA LEU A 326 12.43 -12.58 8.23
C LEU A 326 11.06 -12.66 8.93
N SER A 327 10.21 -11.66 8.74
CA SER A 327 8.88 -11.66 9.36
C SER A 327 8.00 -12.79 8.82
N THR A 328 8.06 -13.08 7.52
CA THR A 328 7.28 -14.17 6.93
C THR A 328 7.80 -15.53 7.38
N ALA A 329 9.11 -15.71 7.47
CA ALA A 329 9.72 -16.94 8.01
C ALA A 329 9.31 -17.18 9.47
N LEU A 330 9.32 -16.13 10.31
CA LEU A 330 8.85 -16.21 11.70
C LEU A 330 7.34 -16.50 11.77
N ASN A 331 6.53 -15.84 10.95
CA ASN A 331 5.09 -16.11 10.89
C ASN A 331 4.78 -17.55 10.49
N TRP A 332 5.57 -18.15 9.58
CA TRP A 332 5.41 -19.55 9.22
C TRP A 332 5.65 -20.49 10.42
N LEU A 333 6.68 -20.20 11.23
CA LEU A 333 6.97 -20.97 12.44
C LEU A 333 5.84 -20.81 13.46
N VAL A 334 5.40 -19.59 13.72
CA VAL A 334 4.31 -19.31 14.66
C VAL A 334 3.01 -19.97 14.18
N TYR A 335 2.67 -19.89 12.89
CA TYR A 335 1.47 -20.52 12.34
C TYR A 335 1.49 -22.04 12.51
N ASN A 336 2.51 -22.70 11.96
CA ASN A 336 2.52 -24.17 11.90
C ASN A 336 2.86 -24.83 13.23
N LYS A 337 3.71 -24.22 14.06
CA LYS A 337 4.13 -24.81 15.34
C LYS A 337 3.27 -24.37 16.52
N VAL A 338 2.80 -23.12 16.55
CA VAL A 338 2.03 -22.57 17.67
C VAL A 338 0.54 -22.62 17.35
N LEU A 339 0.10 -21.97 16.27
CA LEU A 339 -1.32 -21.77 16.00
C LEU A 339 -2.05 -23.07 15.65
N VAL A 340 -1.49 -23.90 14.76
CA VAL A 340 -2.07 -25.20 14.40
C VAL A 340 -2.10 -26.14 15.61
N ASN A 341 -1.03 -26.16 16.42
CA ASN A 341 -0.97 -27.01 17.60
C ASN A 341 -1.97 -26.58 18.68
N CYS A 342 -2.08 -25.27 18.97
CA CYS A 342 -3.11 -24.74 19.86
C CYS A 342 -4.52 -24.98 19.32
N SER A 343 -4.75 -24.84 18.02
CA SER A 343 -6.04 -25.12 17.39
C SER A 343 -6.44 -26.58 17.57
N ASN A 344 -5.50 -27.52 17.42
CA ASN A 344 -5.75 -28.95 17.63
C ASN A 344 -6.02 -29.29 19.10
N LEU A 345 -5.28 -28.69 20.04
CA LEU A 345 -5.52 -28.85 21.48
C LEU A 345 -6.90 -28.33 21.88
N LEU A 346 -7.30 -27.17 21.37
CA LEU A 346 -8.58 -26.56 21.72
C LEU A 346 -9.77 -27.27 21.05
N ALA A 347 -9.59 -27.76 19.82
CA ALA A 347 -10.60 -28.59 19.12
C ALA A 347 -10.90 -29.89 19.87
N LYS A 348 -9.94 -30.43 20.63
CA LYS A 348 -10.16 -31.58 21.51
C LYS A 348 -11.04 -31.25 22.73
N TYR A 349 -11.05 -29.99 23.17
CA TYR A 349 -11.71 -29.56 24.40
C TYR A 349 -13.05 -28.82 24.17
N SER A 350 -13.33 -28.36 22.94
CA SER A 350 -14.52 -27.55 22.63
C SER A 350 -15.60 -28.34 21.88
N PHE A 351 -16.86 -28.11 22.26
CA PHE A 351 -18.06 -28.74 21.65
C PHE A 351 -18.45 -28.16 20.27
N LEU A 352 -17.79 -27.09 19.81
CA LEU A 352 -18.06 -26.41 18.54
C LEU A 352 -16.96 -26.72 17.51
N PRO A 353 -17.28 -27.06 16.23
CA PRO A 353 -16.31 -27.34 15.18
C PRO A 353 -15.70 -26.05 14.60
N ILE A 354 -15.19 -25.17 15.46
CA ILE A 354 -14.59 -23.89 15.05
C ILE A 354 -13.07 -24.08 14.96
N ARG A 355 -12.51 -24.02 13.76
CA ARG A 355 -11.05 -24.03 13.54
C ARG A 355 -10.47 -22.64 13.83
N LEU A 356 -9.77 -22.50 14.96
CA LEU A 356 -9.15 -21.22 15.39
C LEU A 356 -8.14 -20.68 14.39
N GLU A 357 -7.47 -21.57 13.65
CA GLU A 357 -6.53 -21.20 12.60
C GLU A 357 -7.14 -20.27 11.54
N SER A 358 -8.42 -20.41 11.20
CA SER A 358 -9.06 -19.59 10.17
C SER A 358 -9.47 -18.20 10.69
N ILE A 359 -9.54 -18.04 12.02
CA ILE A 359 -10.04 -16.84 12.68
C ILE A 359 -8.89 -15.94 13.14
N PHE A 360 -7.91 -16.53 13.81
CA PHE A 360 -6.88 -15.77 14.53
C PHE A 360 -5.56 -15.62 13.77
N TYR A 361 -5.40 -16.23 12.59
CA TYR A 361 -4.12 -16.15 11.86
C TYR A 361 -3.70 -14.71 11.58
N LEU A 362 -4.64 -13.83 11.20
CA LEU A 362 -4.35 -12.44 10.88
C LEU A 362 -3.82 -11.67 12.09
N THR A 363 -4.53 -11.75 13.23
CA THR A 363 -4.12 -11.09 14.47
C THR A 363 -2.76 -11.62 14.95
N VAL A 364 -2.54 -12.93 14.86
CA VAL A 364 -1.26 -13.55 15.23
C VAL A 364 -0.12 -13.06 14.31
N PHE A 365 -0.35 -12.93 13.01
CA PHE A 365 0.64 -12.38 12.07
C PHE A 365 0.97 -10.92 12.38
N ILE A 366 -0.04 -10.08 12.64
CA ILE A 366 0.18 -8.66 12.98
C ILE A 366 0.98 -8.54 14.28
N VAL A 367 0.62 -9.29 15.33
CA VAL A 367 1.33 -9.28 16.61
C VAL A 367 2.77 -9.76 16.44
N THR A 368 3.00 -10.83 15.70
CA THR A 368 4.34 -11.37 15.46
C THR A 368 5.21 -10.39 14.67
N ILE A 369 4.67 -9.77 13.61
CA ILE A 369 5.36 -8.74 12.83
C ILE A 369 5.69 -7.53 13.71
N ALA A 370 4.73 -7.06 14.51
CA ALA A 370 4.91 -5.90 15.37
C ALA A 370 6.04 -6.13 16.39
N VAL A 371 6.05 -7.28 17.08
CA VAL A 371 7.10 -7.64 18.04
C VAL A 371 8.45 -7.75 17.34
N PHE A 372 8.51 -8.40 16.18
CA PHE A 372 9.75 -8.55 15.42
C PHE A 372 10.33 -7.21 14.96
N VAL A 373 9.52 -6.33 14.38
CA VAL A 373 9.98 -5.03 13.90
C VAL A 373 10.33 -4.10 15.06
N GLN A 374 9.65 -4.20 16.21
CA GLN A 374 10.05 -3.49 17.44
C GLN A 374 11.46 -3.91 17.87
N ILE A 375 11.75 -5.22 17.91
CA ILE A 375 13.10 -5.71 18.21
C ILE A 375 14.12 -5.18 17.20
N LEU A 376 13.78 -5.22 15.90
CA LEU A 376 14.64 -4.69 14.84
C LEU A 376 14.90 -3.18 15.01
N SER A 377 13.92 -2.41 15.47
CA SER A 377 14.07 -0.97 15.69
C SER A 377 15.05 -0.65 16.81
N VAL A 378 15.04 -1.45 17.89
CA VAL A 378 16.01 -1.34 18.99
C VAL A 378 17.39 -1.77 18.53
N LEU A 379 17.48 -2.85 17.73
CA LEU A 379 18.72 -3.36 17.17
C LEU A 379 19.39 -2.31 16.25
N LEU A 380 18.63 -1.72 15.32
CA LEU A 380 19.14 -0.70 14.40
C LEU A 380 19.60 0.56 15.12
N ARG A 381 18.93 0.97 16.20
CA ARG A 381 19.38 2.10 17.04
C ARG A 381 20.74 1.84 17.69
N LYS A 382 21.00 0.59 18.08
CA LYS A 382 22.25 0.19 18.75
C LYS A 382 23.40 -0.03 17.76
N PHE A 383 23.14 -0.68 16.63
CA PHE A 383 24.19 -1.11 15.69
C PHE A 383 24.40 -0.17 14.49
N ALA A 384 23.38 0.62 14.10
CA ALA A 384 23.42 1.41 12.88
C ALA A 384 22.76 2.80 13.06
N LYS A 385 23.25 3.57 14.05
CA LYS A 385 22.68 4.89 14.41
C LYS A 385 22.56 5.85 13.22
N ASN A 386 23.56 5.90 12.33
CA ASN A 386 23.53 6.74 11.13
C ASN A 386 22.39 6.34 10.16
N VAL A 387 22.11 5.04 10.02
CA VAL A 387 20.97 4.55 9.22
C VAL A 387 19.66 4.84 9.94
N TYR A 388 19.61 4.67 11.26
CA TYR A 388 18.44 4.95 12.08
C TYR A 388 18.06 6.45 12.05
N GLU A 389 19.01 7.38 12.09
CA GLU A 389 18.71 8.82 12.01
C GLU A 389 18.19 9.23 10.62
N GLN A 390 18.65 8.57 9.55
CA GLN A 390 18.15 8.79 8.18
C GLN A 390 16.81 8.09 7.90
N MET A 391 16.50 7.01 8.63
CA MET A 391 15.38 6.12 8.35
C MET A 391 14.33 6.04 9.47
N GLY A 392 14.54 6.69 10.62
CA GLY A 392 13.84 6.44 11.88
C GLY A 392 12.33 6.58 11.80
N GLN A 393 11.85 7.55 11.00
CA GLN A 393 10.42 7.72 10.72
C GLN A 393 9.83 6.57 9.88
N PHE A 394 10.64 5.90 9.06
CA PHE A 394 10.18 4.85 8.15
C PHE A 394 10.20 3.46 8.77
N LEU A 395 10.99 3.20 9.82
CA LEU A 395 11.02 1.90 10.48
C LEU A 395 9.65 1.52 11.04
N GLU A 396 8.92 2.48 11.61
CA GLU A 396 7.56 2.24 12.08
C GLU A 396 6.58 2.07 10.92
N LEU A 397 6.79 2.80 9.81
CA LEU A 397 5.98 2.64 8.61
C LEU A 397 6.17 1.27 7.94
N ILE A 398 7.25 0.54 8.24
CA ILE A 398 7.46 -0.85 7.80
C ILE A 398 6.51 -1.79 8.53
N THR A 399 6.23 -1.58 9.83
CA THR A 399 5.28 -2.44 10.59
C THR A 399 3.90 -2.48 9.95
N VAL A 400 3.49 -1.33 9.41
CA VAL A 400 2.19 -1.13 8.77
C VAL A 400 2.22 -1.30 7.26
N ASN A 401 3.36 -1.67 6.70
CA ASN A 401 3.46 -1.83 5.27
C ASN A 401 2.70 -3.09 4.86
N CYS A 402 1.66 -2.90 4.05
CA CYS A 402 0.81 -3.97 3.56
C CYS A 402 1.61 -5.10 2.91
N ILE A 403 2.79 -4.84 2.34
CA ILE A 403 3.63 -5.91 1.76
C ILE A 403 4.10 -6.94 2.80
N VAL A 404 4.44 -6.51 4.02
CA VAL A 404 4.97 -7.40 5.08
C VAL A 404 3.87 -8.31 5.60
N LEU A 405 2.66 -7.77 5.76
CA LEU A 405 1.50 -8.58 6.12
C LEU A 405 1.09 -9.49 4.96
N ALA A 406 1.04 -8.96 3.73
CA ALA A 406 0.61 -9.69 2.54
C ALA A 406 1.49 -10.88 2.20
N SER A 407 2.82 -10.75 2.36
CA SER A 407 3.74 -11.85 2.11
C SER A 407 3.43 -13.04 3.01
N ALA A 408 3.06 -12.80 4.28
CA ALA A 408 2.65 -13.83 5.20
C ALA A 408 1.23 -14.36 4.92
N THR A 409 0.25 -13.48 4.69
CA THR A 409 -1.15 -13.88 4.51
C THR A 409 -1.40 -14.60 3.20
N PHE A 410 -0.64 -14.34 2.13
CA PHE A 410 -0.83 -15.03 0.85
C PHE A 410 -0.03 -16.33 0.72
N THR A 411 1.07 -16.51 1.46
CA THR A 411 1.93 -17.70 1.29
C THR A 411 1.62 -18.80 2.31
N ILE A 412 1.32 -18.44 3.56
CA ILE A 412 1.20 -19.40 4.65
C ILE A 412 -0.12 -20.19 4.59
N PRO A 413 -1.30 -19.56 4.43
CA PRO A 413 -2.58 -20.29 4.39
C PRO A 413 -2.71 -21.25 3.20
N MET A 414 -1.91 -21.07 2.15
CA MET A 414 -1.82 -22.00 1.01
C MET A 414 -1.12 -23.32 1.35
N GLY A 415 -0.59 -23.48 2.58
CA GLY A 415 0.08 -24.71 3.01
C GLY A 415 1.51 -24.87 2.47
N ALA A 416 2.16 -23.78 2.07
CA ALA A 416 3.52 -23.83 1.55
C ALA A 416 4.54 -24.23 2.63
N LYS A 417 5.58 -24.99 2.20
CA LYS A 417 6.70 -25.41 3.07
C LYS A 417 7.57 -24.21 3.47
N PHE A 418 8.25 -24.28 4.61
CA PHE A 418 9.10 -23.21 5.16
C PHE A 418 10.09 -22.58 4.15
N LEU A 419 10.77 -23.43 3.37
CA LEU A 419 11.76 -22.96 2.39
C LEU A 419 11.10 -22.18 1.24
N VAL A 420 9.95 -22.67 0.77
CA VAL A 420 9.15 -22.05 -0.29
C VAL A 420 8.58 -20.72 0.19
N THR A 421 8.06 -20.65 1.43
CA THR A 421 7.52 -19.40 2.00
C THR A 421 8.59 -18.34 2.21
N THR A 422 9.79 -18.74 2.65
CA THR A 422 10.87 -17.78 2.88
C THR A 422 11.38 -17.19 1.56
N ILE A 423 11.48 -18.01 0.51
CA ILE A 423 12.02 -17.56 -0.77
C ILE A 423 11.00 -16.80 -1.59
N THR A 424 9.71 -17.16 -1.52
CA THR A 424 8.63 -16.32 -2.06
C THR A 424 8.60 -14.95 -1.37
N ALA A 425 8.73 -14.89 -0.05
CA ALA A 425 8.81 -13.62 0.68
C ALA A 425 10.02 -12.77 0.26
N PHE A 426 11.18 -13.40 0.07
CA PHE A 426 12.37 -12.74 -0.47
C PHE A 426 12.13 -12.19 -1.88
N GLY A 427 11.49 -12.97 -2.76
CA GLY A 427 11.09 -12.55 -4.11
C GLY A 427 10.15 -11.34 -4.09
N TYR A 428 9.16 -11.32 -3.19
CA TYR A 428 8.27 -10.17 -3.02
C TYR A 428 8.99 -8.90 -2.53
N GLY A 429 9.94 -9.06 -1.60
CA GLY A 429 10.80 -7.95 -1.16
C GLY A 429 11.62 -7.38 -2.32
N LEU A 430 12.24 -8.26 -3.13
CA LEU A 430 13.02 -7.86 -4.29
C LEU A 430 12.16 -7.16 -5.34
N HIS A 431 10.94 -7.67 -5.58
CA HIS A 431 9.97 -7.03 -6.47
C HIS A 431 9.65 -5.60 -6.02
N TRP A 432 9.40 -5.40 -4.72
CA TRP A 432 9.13 -4.06 -4.18
C TRP A 432 10.32 -3.11 -4.35
N MET A 433 11.55 -3.58 -4.06
CA MET A 433 12.77 -2.80 -4.28
C MET A 433 12.95 -2.43 -5.76
N MET A 434 12.75 -3.38 -6.66
CA MET A 434 12.85 -3.16 -8.11
C MET A 434 11.87 -2.06 -8.55
N VAL A 435 10.60 -2.16 -8.16
CA VAL A 435 9.56 -1.21 -8.57
C VAL A 435 9.82 0.19 -8.01
N VAL A 436 10.20 0.33 -6.73
CA VAL A 436 10.44 1.67 -6.14
C VAL A 436 11.66 2.36 -6.74
N VAL A 437 12.72 1.62 -7.06
CA VAL A 437 13.93 2.16 -7.67
C VAL A 437 13.67 2.56 -9.12
N TRP A 438 12.98 1.73 -9.89
CA TRP A 438 12.60 2.06 -11.27
C TRP A 438 11.67 3.26 -11.32
N LEU A 439 10.67 3.32 -10.44
CA LEU A 439 9.79 4.48 -10.34
C LEU A 439 10.58 5.75 -9.96
N ALA A 440 11.56 5.65 -9.06
CA ALA A 440 12.40 6.79 -8.69
C ALA A 440 13.27 7.28 -9.84
N LEU A 441 13.80 6.37 -10.66
CA LEU A 441 14.56 6.70 -11.86
C LEU A 441 13.68 7.40 -12.90
N LEU A 442 12.48 6.86 -13.16
CA LEU A 442 11.52 7.44 -14.10
C LEU A 442 11.06 8.83 -13.65
N ARG A 443 10.77 9.01 -12.35
CA ARG A 443 10.42 10.31 -11.78
C ARG A 443 11.55 11.34 -11.85
N ARG A 444 12.81 10.91 -11.70
CA ARG A 444 13.98 11.80 -11.81
C ARG A 444 14.20 12.30 -13.23
N GLN A 445 13.98 11.46 -14.24
CA GLN A 445 14.24 11.83 -15.63
C GLN A 445 13.27 12.91 -16.15
N ARG A 446 12.10 13.15 -15.52
CA ARG A 446 11.15 14.26 -15.79
C ARG A 446 10.87 14.50 -17.29
N LEU A 447 10.98 13.49 -18.14
CA LEU A 447 11.36 13.73 -19.54
C LEU A 447 10.28 14.40 -20.42
N PHE A 448 9.01 14.56 -20.00
CA PHE A 448 7.95 15.03 -20.92
C PHE A 448 6.74 15.83 -20.37
N VAL A 449 6.67 16.20 -19.07
CA VAL A 449 5.44 16.86 -18.56
C VAL A 449 5.75 18.16 -17.83
N PRO A 450 5.30 19.34 -18.34
CA PRO A 450 5.34 20.57 -17.55
C PRO A 450 4.48 20.40 -16.29
N THR A 451 5.08 20.64 -15.13
CA THR A 451 4.49 20.43 -13.78
C THR A 451 3.24 21.28 -13.53
N THR A 452 2.95 22.25 -14.40
CA THR A 452 1.76 23.08 -14.34
C THR A 452 0.47 22.28 -14.57
N ALA A 453 0.52 21.14 -15.28
CA ALA A 453 -0.66 20.36 -15.66
C ALA A 453 -0.91 19.08 -14.82
N TRP A 454 0.13 18.48 -14.22
CA TRP A 454 0.03 17.18 -13.53
C TRP A 454 0.69 17.19 -12.15
N ASP A 455 0.00 16.65 -11.15
CA ASP A 455 0.58 16.47 -9.81
C ASP A 455 1.60 15.31 -9.81
N GLU A 456 2.71 15.45 -9.07
CA GLU A 456 3.79 14.43 -9.05
C GLU A 456 3.29 13.02 -8.72
N ASP A 457 2.35 12.91 -7.78
CA ASP A 457 1.82 11.62 -7.35
C ASP A 457 0.90 11.01 -8.41
N THR A 458 0.19 11.83 -9.19
CA THR A 458 -0.67 11.37 -10.30
C THR A 458 0.19 10.83 -11.45
N ILE A 459 1.29 11.50 -11.78
CA ILE A 459 2.28 11.00 -12.76
C ILE A 459 2.82 9.65 -12.30
N ALA A 460 3.09 9.49 -11.00
CA ALA A 460 3.62 8.25 -10.50
C ALA A 460 2.65 7.07 -10.56
N ILE A 461 1.37 7.31 -10.25
CA ILE A 461 0.31 6.31 -10.39
C ILE A 461 0.18 5.89 -11.86
N LEU A 462 0.28 6.85 -12.79
CA LEU A 462 0.28 6.56 -14.22
C LEU A 462 1.49 5.69 -14.63
N LEU A 463 2.70 6.06 -14.19
CA LEU A 463 3.92 5.28 -14.46
C LEU A 463 3.82 3.86 -13.88
N LEU A 464 3.28 3.72 -12.66
CA LEU A 464 3.01 2.41 -12.06
C LEU A 464 2.02 1.59 -12.88
N GLY A 465 0.98 2.22 -13.45
CA GLY A 465 0.06 1.57 -14.38
C GLY A 465 0.74 1.06 -15.65
N ILE A 466 1.62 1.87 -16.25
CA ILE A 466 2.41 1.46 -17.42
C ILE A 466 3.35 0.30 -17.07
N MET A 467 4.05 0.38 -15.94
CA MET A 467 4.90 -0.72 -15.46
C MET A 467 4.08 -1.99 -15.22
N ALA A 468 2.92 -1.90 -14.57
CA ALA A 468 2.04 -3.03 -14.33
C ALA A 468 1.54 -3.66 -15.64
N ALA A 469 1.23 -2.86 -16.66
CA ALA A 469 0.84 -3.33 -17.98
C ALA A 469 1.95 -4.15 -18.65
N ILE A 470 3.19 -3.65 -18.61
CA ILE A 470 4.36 -4.34 -19.16
C ILE A 470 4.58 -5.68 -18.45
N PHE A 471 4.56 -5.71 -17.12
CA PHE A 471 4.76 -6.95 -16.35
C PHE A 471 3.62 -7.96 -16.52
N THR A 472 2.38 -7.49 -16.65
CA THR A 472 1.23 -8.37 -16.92
C THR A 472 1.36 -8.98 -18.32
N GLY A 473 1.82 -8.21 -19.31
CA GLY A 473 2.12 -8.72 -20.65
C GLY A 473 3.23 -9.76 -20.66
N ILE A 474 4.34 -9.50 -19.94
CA ILE A 474 5.45 -10.45 -19.79
C ILE A 474 5.00 -11.73 -19.05
N GLY A 475 4.08 -11.63 -18.10
CA GLY A 475 3.52 -12.78 -17.38
C GLY A 475 2.68 -13.73 -18.21
N MET A 476 2.21 -13.33 -19.40
CA MET A 476 1.57 -14.24 -20.34
C MET A 476 2.57 -15.08 -21.14
N ILE A 477 3.87 -14.77 -21.05
CA ILE A 477 4.93 -15.54 -21.71
C ILE A 477 5.26 -16.73 -20.81
N HIS A 478 4.84 -17.93 -21.21
CA HIS A 478 5.24 -19.17 -20.55
C HIS A 478 6.72 -19.45 -20.83
N ILE A 479 7.59 -19.02 -19.92
CA ILE A 479 9.04 -19.27 -19.99
C ILE A 479 9.39 -20.66 -19.40
N PHE A 480 8.48 -21.24 -18.60
CA PHE A 480 8.64 -22.55 -17.95
C PHE A 480 7.41 -23.42 -18.13
#